data_AF-A0A953HFR8-F1
#
_entry.id   AF-A0A953HFR8-F1
#
_cell.length_a   1.000
_cell.length_b   1.000
_cell.length_c   1.000
_cell.angle_alpha   90.00
_cell.angle_beta   90.00
_cell.angle_gamma   90.00
#
_symmetry.space_group_name_H-M   'P 1'
#
loop_
_entity.id
_entity.type
_entity.pdbx_description
1 polymer ?
#
loop_
_entity_poly.entity_id
_entity_poly.type
_entity_poly.pdbx_seq_one_letter_code
_entity_poly.pdbx_strand_id
1 'polypeptide(L)'
;MAMYHDLASMRAALENADVLRKIFQYLDFPEDVCRLALVSRTWRDTAAAPEFWRVIDVWHQDMHPDVLCAILRRHYEVRSLNARHVELTTEHLAEVLPLLTNLVHLELEKNSVYSTRDNFVISKLTTTEPSPSCWRHLGSPPTISRRTRSSPTSIATTTR
;
A
#
# COMPACT_ATOMS: atom_id res chain seq x y z
N MET A 1 -19.73 -16.19 32.91
CA MET A 1 -18.82 -17.15 32.26
C MET A 1 -18.98 -17.24 30.73
N ALA A 2 -20.18 -17.14 30.16
CA ALA A 2 -20.38 -17.24 28.69
C ALA A 2 -19.62 -16.18 27.86
N MET A 3 -19.50 -14.94 28.34
CA MET A 3 -18.83 -13.84 27.62
C MET A 3 -17.33 -14.07 27.36
N TYR A 4 -16.65 -14.81 28.24
CA TYR A 4 -15.23 -15.12 28.06
C TYR A 4 -14.98 -16.22 27.02
N HIS A 5 -15.93 -17.14 26.86
CA HIS A 5 -15.87 -18.19 25.84
C HIS A 5 -16.05 -17.61 24.43
N ASP A 6 -16.90 -16.60 24.30
CA ASP A 6 -17.17 -15.92 23.03
C ASP A 6 -15.93 -15.14 22.54
N LEU A 7 -15.29 -14.37 23.43
CA LEU A 7 -14.04 -13.65 23.10
C LEU A 7 -12.89 -14.58 22.72
N ALA A 8 -12.74 -15.73 23.40
CA ALA A 8 -11.73 -16.72 23.05
C ALA A 8 -12.00 -17.33 21.67
N SER A 9 -13.26 -17.60 21.35
CA SER A 9 -13.68 -18.13 20.04
C SER A 9 -13.46 -17.11 18.92
N MET A 10 -13.82 -15.84 19.16
CA MET A 10 -13.56 -14.75 18.21
C MET A 10 -12.06 -14.57 17.96
N ARG A 11 -11.23 -14.60 19.01
CA ARG A 11 -9.78 -14.48 18.86
C ARG A 11 -9.20 -15.64 18.05
N ALA A 12 -9.63 -16.88 18.35
CA ALA A 12 -9.20 -18.05 17.58
C ALA A 12 -9.59 -17.95 16.10
N ALA A 13 -10.77 -17.41 15.80
CA ALA A 13 -11.20 -17.16 14.42
C ALA A 13 -10.33 -16.09 13.72
N LEU A 14 -9.96 -15.02 14.42
CA LEU A 14 -9.10 -13.94 13.88
C LEU A 14 -7.61 -14.31 13.81
N GLU A 15 -7.21 -15.46 14.38
CA GLU A 15 -5.88 -16.06 14.24
C GLU A 15 -5.88 -17.20 13.17
N ASN A 16 -7.04 -17.58 12.64
CA ASN A 16 -7.16 -18.62 11.62
C ASN A 16 -7.01 -18.04 10.20
N ALA A 17 -5.95 -18.45 9.51
CA ALA A 17 -5.63 -17.97 8.16
C ALA A 17 -6.76 -18.21 7.14
N ASP A 18 -7.48 -19.33 7.19
CA ASP A 18 -8.54 -19.63 6.24
C ASP A 18 -9.77 -18.75 6.43
N VAL A 19 -10.08 -18.41 7.69
CA VAL A 19 -11.14 -17.45 8.02
C VAL A 19 -10.74 -16.06 7.58
N LEU A 20 -9.51 -15.64 7.87
CA LEU A 20 -8.98 -14.34 7.45
C LEU A 20 -8.98 -14.22 5.92
N ARG A 21 -8.57 -15.26 5.19
CA ARG A 21 -8.61 -15.26 3.71
C ARG A 21 -10.02 -15.00 3.20
N LYS A 22 -11.04 -15.65 3.80
CA LYS A 22 -12.45 -15.43 3.42
C LYS A 22 -12.90 -14.00 3.72
N ILE A 23 -12.49 -13.43 4.85
CA ILE A 23 -12.80 -12.03 5.18
C ILE A 23 -12.14 -11.10 4.15
N PHE A 24 -10.89 -11.35 3.79
CA PHE A 24 -10.11 -10.49 2.90
C PHE A 24 -10.67 -10.45 1.47
N GLN A 25 -11.41 -11.48 1.04
CA GLN A 25 -12.11 -11.51 -0.25
C GLN A 25 -13.22 -10.46 -0.38
N TYR A 26 -13.68 -9.87 0.72
CA TYR A 26 -14.74 -8.84 0.72
C TYR A 26 -14.22 -7.42 0.85
N LEU A 27 -12.90 -7.22 0.84
CA LEU A 27 -12.27 -5.92 1.03
C LEU A 27 -11.91 -5.27 -0.30
N ASP A 28 -11.84 -3.94 -0.28
CA ASP A 28 -11.44 -3.18 -1.46
C ASP A 28 -9.92 -3.34 -1.69
N PHE A 29 -9.58 -3.72 -2.91
CA PHE A 29 -8.22 -3.99 -3.31
C PHE A 29 -7.58 -2.75 -3.97
N PRO A 30 -6.26 -2.51 -3.88
CA PRO A 30 -5.25 -3.11 -2.99
C PRO A 30 -5.09 -2.46 -1.60
N GLU A 31 -5.61 -1.25 -1.38
CA GLU A 31 -5.27 -0.45 -0.19
C GLU A 31 -5.65 -1.11 1.14
N ASP A 32 -6.85 -1.71 1.24
CA ASP A 32 -7.27 -2.30 2.51
C ASP A 32 -6.43 -3.54 2.85
N VAL A 33 -6.03 -4.34 1.85
CA VAL A 33 -5.13 -5.48 2.06
C VAL A 33 -3.78 -5.03 2.62
N CYS A 34 -3.24 -3.90 2.13
CA CYS A 34 -2.04 -3.28 2.71
C CYS A 34 -2.24 -2.88 4.18
N ARG A 35 -3.40 -2.30 4.53
CA ARG A 35 -3.72 -1.90 5.91
C ARG A 35 -3.84 -3.12 6.85
N LEU A 36 -4.44 -4.21 6.39
CA LEU A 36 -4.55 -5.46 7.17
C LEU A 36 -3.18 -6.03 7.54
N ALA A 37 -2.19 -5.89 6.67
CA ALA A 37 -0.83 -6.36 6.91
C ALA A 37 -0.11 -5.63 8.08
N LEU A 38 -0.69 -4.54 8.58
CA LEU A 38 -0.20 -3.78 9.74
C LEU A 38 -0.80 -4.26 11.07
N VAL A 39 -1.90 -5.03 11.05
CA VAL A 39 -2.64 -5.42 12.25
C VAL A 39 -1.86 -6.43 13.09
N SER A 40 -1.39 -7.51 12.48
CA SER A 40 -0.63 -8.57 13.16
C SER A 40 0.26 -9.35 12.17
N ARG A 41 1.14 -10.21 12.69
CA ARG A 41 1.96 -11.09 11.83
C ARG A 41 1.09 -12.05 11.01
N THR A 42 0.12 -12.70 11.65
CA THR A 42 -0.80 -13.62 10.97
C THR A 42 -1.58 -12.94 9.86
N TRP A 43 -2.04 -11.71 10.08
CA TRP A 43 -2.79 -10.94 9.09
C TRP A 43 -1.89 -10.52 7.93
N ARG A 44 -0.64 -10.14 8.20
CA ARG A 44 0.36 -9.86 7.17
C ARG A 44 0.66 -11.06 6.30
N ASP A 45 0.89 -12.21 6.90
CA ASP A 45 1.22 -13.43 6.15
C ASP A 45 0.02 -13.88 5.30
N THR A 46 -1.19 -13.73 5.84
CA THR A 46 -2.43 -13.98 5.10
C THR A 46 -2.63 -12.97 3.98
N ALA A 47 -2.43 -11.67 4.25
CA ALA A 47 -2.61 -10.60 3.26
C ALA A 47 -1.57 -10.69 2.13
N ALA A 48 -0.38 -11.24 2.40
CA ALA A 48 0.65 -11.45 1.41
C ALA A 48 0.40 -12.63 0.45
N ALA A 49 -0.68 -13.40 0.67
CA ALA A 49 -0.96 -14.58 -0.13
C ALA A 49 -1.18 -14.22 -1.62
N PRO A 50 -0.55 -14.94 -2.57
CA PRO A 50 -0.52 -14.55 -3.97
C PRO A 50 -1.90 -14.39 -4.61
N GLU A 51 -2.90 -15.14 -4.14
CA GLU A 51 -4.27 -15.09 -4.64
C GLU A 51 -4.89 -13.69 -4.62
N PHE A 52 -4.51 -12.84 -3.65
CA PHE A 52 -5.00 -11.47 -3.56
C PHE A 52 -4.33 -10.54 -4.57
N TRP A 53 -3.08 -10.80 -4.93
CA TRP A 53 -2.25 -9.88 -5.73
C TRP A 53 -2.16 -10.25 -7.21
N ARG A 54 -2.84 -11.31 -7.67
CA ARG A 54 -2.82 -11.71 -9.09
C ARG A 54 -3.33 -10.62 -10.02
N VAL A 55 -4.26 -9.80 -9.54
CA VAL A 55 -4.85 -8.68 -10.27
C VAL A 55 -4.71 -7.45 -9.40
N ILE A 56 -3.95 -6.46 -9.87
CA ILE A 56 -3.80 -5.17 -9.21
C ILE A 56 -4.47 -4.12 -10.09
N ASP A 57 -5.51 -3.51 -9.56
CA ASP A 57 -6.19 -2.37 -10.17
C ASP A 57 -6.13 -1.18 -9.22
N VAL A 58 -5.46 -0.12 -9.67
CA VAL A 58 -5.32 1.13 -8.91
C VAL A 58 -6.00 2.31 -9.62
N TRP A 59 -6.89 2.07 -10.59
CA TRP A 59 -7.55 3.12 -11.38
C TRP A 59 -8.18 4.23 -10.52
N HIS A 60 -8.78 3.87 -9.38
CA HIS A 60 -9.51 4.82 -8.51
C HIS A 60 -8.76 5.24 -7.25
N GLN A 61 -7.46 4.93 -7.16
CA GLN A 61 -6.67 5.16 -5.95
C GLN A 61 -5.51 6.10 -6.25
N ASP A 62 -5.37 7.15 -5.42
CA ASP A 62 -4.18 8.02 -5.40
C ASP A 62 -2.99 7.25 -4.80
N MET A 63 -2.47 6.28 -5.55
CA MET A 63 -1.33 5.46 -5.13
C MET A 63 -0.02 6.08 -5.63
N HIS A 64 0.89 6.35 -4.69
CA HIS A 64 2.22 6.81 -5.05
C HIS A 64 3.00 5.73 -5.82
N PRO A 65 3.74 6.07 -6.91
CA PRO A 65 4.43 5.10 -7.75
C PRO A 65 5.44 4.23 -6.97
N ASP A 66 6.15 4.79 -6.00
CA ASP A 66 7.08 4.02 -5.14
C ASP A 66 6.37 2.93 -4.31
N VAL A 67 5.16 3.22 -3.84
CA VAL A 67 4.35 2.25 -3.08
C VAL A 67 3.93 1.12 -3.99
N LEU A 68 3.46 1.44 -5.20
CA LEU A 68 3.13 0.44 -6.21
C LEU A 68 4.36 -0.40 -6.56
N CYS A 69 5.54 0.22 -6.76
CA CYS A 69 6.77 -0.52 -7.01
C CYS A 69 7.15 -1.44 -5.86
N ALA A 70 7.00 -0.99 -4.60
CA ALA A 70 7.25 -1.83 -3.44
C ALA A 70 6.31 -3.05 -3.37
N ILE A 71 5.04 -2.86 -3.72
CA ILE A 71 4.06 -3.95 -3.84
C ILE A 71 4.50 -4.93 -4.95
N LEU A 72 4.80 -4.43 -6.15
CA LEU A 72 5.16 -5.25 -7.31
C LEU A 72 6.45 -6.06 -7.10
N ARG A 73 7.46 -5.49 -6.40
CA ARG A 73 8.69 -6.21 -6.03
C ARG A 73 8.40 -7.41 -5.12
N ARG A 74 7.36 -7.33 -4.29
CA ARG A 74 6.99 -8.39 -3.35
C ARG A 74 6.04 -9.41 -3.96
N HIS A 75 5.23 -8.99 -4.93
CA HIS A 75 4.19 -9.79 -5.56
C HIS A 75 4.49 -9.98 -7.05
N TYR A 76 5.53 -10.75 -7.36
CA TYR A 76 5.95 -11.03 -8.75
C TYR A 76 5.01 -11.98 -9.52
N GLU A 77 4.04 -12.60 -8.83
CA GLU A 77 3.00 -13.46 -9.43
C GLU A 77 1.82 -12.68 -10.03
N VAL A 78 1.89 -11.34 -10.06
CA VAL A 78 0.88 -10.49 -10.70
C VAL A 78 0.73 -10.88 -12.17
N ARG A 79 -0.52 -11.05 -12.59
CA ARG A 79 -0.91 -11.38 -13.97
C ARG A 79 -1.58 -10.22 -14.68
N SER A 80 -2.25 -9.35 -13.93
CA SER A 80 -2.90 -8.15 -14.45
C SER A 80 -2.54 -6.96 -13.58
N LEU A 81 -2.02 -5.91 -14.20
CA LEU A 81 -1.72 -4.63 -13.56
C LEU A 81 -2.40 -3.52 -14.34
N ASN A 82 -3.37 -2.86 -13.72
CA ASN A 82 -3.93 -1.61 -14.20
C ASN A 82 -3.43 -0.48 -13.31
N ALA A 83 -2.48 0.30 -13.83
CA ALA A 83 -1.87 1.44 -13.17
C ALA A 83 -2.18 2.75 -13.91
N ARG A 84 -3.35 2.83 -14.56
CA ARG A 84 -3.85 4.10 -15.10
C ARG A 84 -4.00 5.09 -13.94
N HIS A 85 -3.67 6.35 -14.18
CA HIS A 85 -3.64 7.43 -13.17
C HIS A 85 -2.51 7.34 -12.12
N VAL A 86 -1.60 6.36 -12.23
CA VAL A 86 -0.34 6.39 -11.47
C VAL A 86 0.77 6.96 -12.35
N GLU A 87 1.46 8.00 -11.86
CA GLU A 87 2.58 8.66 -12.53
C GLU A 87 3.84 7.77 -12.56
N LEU A 88 3.79 6.68 -13.31
CA LEU A 88 4.92 5.76 -13.49
C LEU A 88 5.91 6.31 -14.53
N THR A 89 7.06 6.76 -14.05
CA THR A 89 8.24 7.04 -14.89
C THR A 89 8.81 5.78 -15.54
N THR A 90 9.65 5.96 -16.57
CA THR A 90 10.38 4.87 -17.22
C THR A 90 11.33 4.14 -16.27
N GLU A 91 11.86 4.82 -15.26
CA GLU A 91 12.74 4.20 -14.25
C GLU A 91 11.98 3.20 -13.40
N HIS A 92 10.79 3.55 -12.92
CA HIS A 92 9.92 2.63 -12.19
C HIS A 92 9.62 1.38 -13.01
N LEU A 93 9.23 1.56 -14.29
CA LEU A 93 8.91 0.45 -15.18
C LEU A 93 10.13 -0.43 -15.47
N ALA A 94 11.30 0.17 -15.73
CA ALA A 94 12.54 -0.56 -15.97
C ALA A 94 12.94 -1.40 -14.75
N GLU A 95 12.62 -0.94 -13.54
CA GLU A 95 12.89 -1.66 -12.31
C GLU A 95 11.92 -2.84 -12.08
N VAL A 96 10.61 -2.63 -12.23
CA VAL A 96 9.60 -3.62 -11.82
C VAL A 96 9.24 -4.62 -12.91
N LEU A 97 9.19 -4.20 -14.18
CA LEU A 97 8.75 -5.08 -15.28
C LEU A 97 9.59 -6.36 -15.42
N PRO A 98 10.92 -6.35 -15.22
CA PRO A 98 11.72 -7.59 -15.25
C PRO A 98 11.33 -8.60 -14.17
N LEU A 99 10.73 -8.16 -13.06
CA LEU A 99 10.30 -9.02 -11.95
C LEU A 99 8.95 -9.69 -12.26
N LEU A 100 8.08 -9.02 -13.02
CA LEU A 100 6.70 -9.44 -13.30
C LEU A 100 6.62 -10.44 -14.45
N THR A 101 7.32 -11.57 -14.31
CA THR A 101 7.43 -12.62 -15.34
C THR A 101 6.10 -13.29 -15.70
N ASN A 102 5.09 -13.20 -14.83
CA ASN A 102 3.75 -13.76 -15.04
C ASN A 102 2.75 -12.73 -15.58
N LEU A 103 3.17 -11.50 -15.86
CA LEU A 103 2.28 -10.43 -16.30
C LEU A 103 1.75 -10.72 -17.70
N VAL A 104 0.42 -10.76 -17.83
CA VAL A 104 -0.30 -10.99 -19.09
C VAL A 104 -0.99 -9.71 -19.54
N HIS A 105 -1.50 -8.92 -18.59
CA HIS A 105 -2.21 -7.68 -18.84
C HIS A 105 -1.51 -6.51 -18.13
N LEU A 106 -1.15 -5.49 -18.89
CA LEU A 106 -0.59 -4.24 -18.38
C LEU A 106 -1.36 -3.08 -18.99
N GLU A 107 -2.01 -2.31 -18.13
CA GLU A 107 -2.66 -1.06 -18.52
C GLU A 107 -1.94 0.11 -17.86
N LEU A 108 -1.41 0.99 -18.69
CA LEU A 108 -0.80 2.24 -18.30
C LEU A 108 -1.61 3.37 -18.96
N GLU A 109 -1.70 4.51 -18.31
CA GLU A 109 -2.32 5.67 -18.93
C GLU A 109 -1.51 6.09 -20.16
N LYS A 110 -2.21 6.46 -21.24
CA LYS A 110 -1.55 7.05 -22.40
C LYS A 110 -1.00 8.40 -21.98
N ASN A 111 0.29 8.45 -21.67
CA ASN A 111 1.04 9.69 -21.65
C ASN A 111 0.86 10.36 -23.02
N SER A 112 0.00 11.38 -23.11
CA SER A 112 -0.14 12.21 -24.31
C SER A 112 1.02 13.19 -24.46
N VAL A 113 2.12 13.00 -23.73
CA VAL A 113 3.28 13.88 -23.75
C VAL A 113 4.34 13.32 -24.70
N TYR A 114 4.01 13.28 -25.99
CA TYR A 114 5.04 13.62 -26.97
C TYR A 114 5.30 15.11 -26.85
N SER A 115 6.19 15.50 -25.95
CA SER A 115 6.90 16.76 -26.10
C SER A 115 8.33 16.61 -25.58
N THR A 116 9.19 16.27 -26.54
CA THR A 116 10.64 16.48 -26.60
C THR A 116 11.56 15.72 -25.63
N ARG A 117 12.33 14.83 -26.25
CA ARG A 117 13.68 14.34 -25.88
C ARG A 117 13.74 13.49 -24.62
N ASP A 118 13.73 12.17 -24.80
CA ASP A 118 15.02 11.48 -24.89
C ASP A 118 14.89 10.08 -25.49
N ASN A 119 15.93 9.75 -26.23
CA ASN A 119 16.01 8.57 -27.08
C ASN A 119 16.09 7.28 -26.26
N PHE A 120 15.32 6.31 -26.72
CA PHE A 120 15.43 4.89 -26.43
C PHE A 120 16.89 4.41 -26.53
N VAL A 121 17.45 3.93 -25.41
CA VAL A 121 18.55 2.95 -25.40
C VAL A 121 18.28 1.96 -24.27
N ILE A 122 17.79 0.77 -24.61
CA ILE A 122 17.85 -0.38 -23.69
C ILE A 122 19.29 -0.91 -23.75
N SER A 123 20.16 -0.35 -22.93
CA SER A 123 21.47 -0.95 -22.63
C SER A 123 21.38 -1.73 -21.32
N LYS A 124 21.62 -3.04 -21.43
CA LYS A 124 21.82 -4.00 -20.34
C LYS A 124 22.50 -3.34 -19.13
N LEU A 125 21.84 -3.33 -17.98
CA LEU A 125 22.46 -2.96 -16.72
C LEU A 125 22.56 -4.17 -15.81
N THR A 126 23.82 -4.44 -15.49
CA THR A 126 24.35 -5.47 -14.61
C THR A 126 23.85 -5.31 -13.17
N THR A 127 23.58 -6.46 -12.55
CA THR A 127 23.19 -6.67 -11.16
C THR A 127 24.05 -5.90 -10.16
N THR A 128 23.40 -5.06 -9.34
CA THR A 128 23.88 -4.66 -8.02
C THR A 128 22.73 -4.79 -7.04
N GLU A 129 22.90 -5.64 -6.02
CA GLU A 129 21.91 -5.91 -4.97
C GLU A 129 21.57 -4.65 -4.15
N PRO A 130 20.30 -4.42 -3.76
CA PRO A 130 19.98 -3.39 -2.79
C PRO A 130 20.02 -3.93 -1.34
N SER A 131 20.73 -3.17 -0.51
CA SER A 131 21.01 -3.39 0.91
C SER A 131 19.76 -3.34 1.83
N PRO A 132 19.72 -4.04 2.98
CA PRO A 132 18.49 -4.36 3.73
C PRO A 132 17.93 -3.25 4.66
N SER A 133 18.35 -1.99 4.55
CA SER A 133 18.15 -0.98 5.62
C SER A 133 16.88 -0.13 5.55
N CYS A 134 16.01 -0.27 4.54
CA CYS A 134 14.88 0.65 4.32
C CYS A 134 13.71 0.55 5.32
N TRP A 135 13.68 -0.43 6.22
CA TRP A 135 12.49 -0.70 7.06
C TRP A 135 12.51 -0.07 8.46
N ARG A 136 13.48 0.79 8.81
CA ARG A 136 13.57 1.37 10.17
C ARG A 136 12.75 2.65 10.42
N HIS A 137 12.06 3.23 9.43
CA HIS A 137 11.46 4.56 9.59
C HIS A 137 9.93 4.63 9.62
N LEU A 138 9.20 3.51 9.68
CA LEU A 138 7.76 3.51 9.97
C LEU A 138 7.48 3.37 11.48
N GLY A 139 8.10 4.25 12.27
CA GLY A 139 7.98 4.30 13.72
C GLY A 139 7.70 5.71 14.22
N SER A 140 6.43 6.12 14.20
CA SER A 140 5.74 6.82 15.30
C SER A 140 4.31 7.19 14.86
N PRO A 141 3.28 6.94 15.70
CA PRO A 141 1.92 7.38 15.41
C PRO A 141 1.80 8.91 15.55
N PRO A 142 0.95 9.59 14.75
CA PRO A 142 0.72 11.01 14.93
C PRO A 142 -0.04 11.28 16.23
N THR A 143 0.54 12.11 17.10
CA THR A 143 -0.10 12.60 18.33
C THR A 143 -1.28 13.50 17.98
N ILE A 144 -2.50 13.06 18.30
CA ILE A 144 -3.72 13.89 18.21
C ILE A 144 -3.62 15.01 19.25
N SER A 145 -3.35 16.24 18.80
CA SER A 145 -3.45 17.43 19.64
C SER A 145 -4.92 17.77 19.93
N ARG A 146 -5.36 17.48 21.17
CA ARG A 146 -6.61 17.96 21.75
C ARG A 146 -6.64 19.49 21.71
N ARG A 147 -7.54 20.08 20.91
CA ARG A 147 -7.95 21.49 21.02
C ARG A 147 -8.55 21.70 22.41
N THR A 148 -7.81 22.35 23.31
CA THR A 148 -8.36 22.92 24.53
C THR A 148 -9.16 24.18 24.19
N ARG A 149 -10.41 24.17 24.62
CA ARG A 149 -11.37 25.28 24.55
C ARG A 149 -10.86 26.39 25.48
N SER A 150 -10.51 27.55 24.93
CA SER A 150 -10.20 28.75 25.71
C SER A 150 -11.49 29.45 26.15
N SER A 151 -11.61 29.67 27.46
CA SER A 151 -12.62 30.55 28.08
C SER A 151 -12.19 32.03 27.95
N PRO A 152 -13.13 32.99 28.01
CA PRO A 152 -12.86 34.40 27.68
C PRO A 152 -12.19 35.16 28.84
N THR A 153 -11.16 35.94 28.51
CA THR A 153 -10.51 36.87 29.44
C THR A 153 -11.23 38.22 29.42
N SER A 154 -11.74 38.63 30.58
CA SER A 154 -12.22 39.99 30.87
C SER A 154 -11.16 41.04 30.57
N ILE A 155 -11.53 42.07 29.82
CA ILE A 155 -10.76 43.31 29.73
C ILE A 155 -11.59 44.41 30.38
N ALA A 156 -11.10 44.88 31.52
CA ALA A 156 -11.48 46.14 32.11
C ALA A 156 -10.82 47.27 31.31
N THR A 157 -11.58 48.29 30.94
CA THR A 157 -11.02 49.56 30.44
C THR A 157 -11.84 50.71 31.01
N THR A 158 -11.30 51.28 32.07
CA THR A 158 -11.58 52.64 32.55
C THR A 158 -10.94 53.62 31.57
N THR A 159 -11.64 54.66 31.10
CA THR A 159 -11.11 56.04 30.95
C THR A 159 -12.25 57.04 30.72
N ARG A 160 -12.32 58.01 31.65
CA ARG A 160 -12.95 59.35 31.66
C ARG A 160 -14.44 59.52 31.44
#